data_AF-A0A131ZBQ7-F1
#
_entry.id   AF-A0A131ZBQ7-F1
#
_cell.length_a   1.000
_cell.length_b   1.000
_cell.length_c   1.000
_cell.angle_alpha   90.00
_cell.angle_beta   90.00
_cell.angle_gamma   90.00
#
_symmetry.space_group_name_H-M   'P 1'
#
loop_
_entity.id
_entity.type
_entity.pdbx_description
1 polymer ?
#
loop_
_entity_poly.entity_id
_entity_poly.type
_entity_poly.pdbx_seq_one_letter_code
_entity_poly.pdbx_strand_id
1 'polypeptide(L)'
;GLVVIAAATWCEGDETVEAAEPADGTATIGAQAQPQNKFHEFLTINRKFWLTEGGAPRDNCTWYSITDLNKDSVKYEVGFYLKGKLECGSYSKRRYFGGSNTIFDVAAEYGIGSFLRMLYSNKTCAVVKEVDWKQRRENKLGICETTHGQELDAFPNKPCCYANETKHLGPYYCSSGPTYWIYFNGGFEDNVPSDCKEVYDQRKSPKQD
;
A
#
# COMPACT_ATOMS: atom_id res chain seq x y z
N GLY A 1 -6.65 -11.34 -12.71
CA GLY A 1 -7.99 -10.94 -12.25
C GLY A 1 -7.83 -9.67 -11.44
N LEU A 2 -8.66 -8.66 -11.71
CA LEU A 2 -8.75 -7.43 -10.93
C LEU A 2 -9.20 -7.77 -9.50
N VAL A 3 -8.67 -7.07 -8.49
CA VAL A 3 -9.11 -7.23 -7.11
C VAL A 3 -10.43 -6.50 -6.97
N VAL A 4 -11.50 -7.26 -6.72
CA VAL A 4 -12.84 -6.78 -6.43
C VAL A 4 -12.81 -6.13 -5.05
N ILE A 5 -12.78 -4.80 -4.98
CA ILE A 5 -12.98 -4.09 -3.72
C ILE A 5 -14.41 -3.56 -3.75
N ALA A 6 -15.36 -4.40 -3.38
CA ALA A 6 -16.70 -3.91 -3.08
C ALA A 6 -16.61 -3.07 -1.79
N ALA A 7 -17.21 -1.88 -1.76
CA ALA A 7 -17.34 -1.10 -0.54
C ALA A 7 -18.03 -1.89 0.59
N ALA A 8 -18.84 -2.90 0.23
CA ALA A 8 -19.50 -3.85 1.14
C ALA A 8 -18.52 -4.79 1.86
N THR A 9 -17.44 -5.24 1.21
CA THR A 9 -16.45 -6.16 1.79
C THR A 9 -15.54 -5.53 2.86
N TRP A 10 -15.63 -4.21 3.09
CA TRP A 10 -14.92 -3.54 4.19
C TRP A 10 -15.65 -3.67 5.55
N CYS A 11 -16.93 -4.04 5.57
CA CYS A 11 -17.79 -3.92 6.76
C CYS A 11 -18.58 -5.17 7.13
N GLU A 12 -18.60 -6.23 6.31
CA GLU A 12 -19.22 -7.50 6.66
C GLU A 12 -18.15 -8.45 7.24
N GLY A 13 -17.66 -8.09 8.43
CA GLY A 13 -17.10 -9.08 9.35
C GLY A 13 -18.28 -9.75 10.05
N ASP A 14 -18.40 -11.07 9.86
CA ASP A 14 -19.48 -11.94 10.33
C ASP A 14 -20.16 -11.49 11.63
N GLU A 15 -21.48 -11.26 11.57
CA GLU A 15 -22.34 -11.51 12.71
C GLU A 15 -22.26 -13.02 13.00
N THR A 16 -21.46 -13.45 13.99
CA THR A 16 -21.80 -14.55 14.92
C THR A 16 -20.67 -14.88 15.93
N VAL A 17 -21.01 -14.68 17.21
CA VAL A 17 -20.65 -15.44 18.44
C VAL A 17 -19.19 -15.56 18.92
N GLU A 18 -19.00 -15.08 20.16
CA GLU A 18 -17.99 -15.42 21.19
C GLU A 18 -16.50 -15.27 20.87
N ALA A 19 -15.89 -14.31 21.57
CA ALA A 19 -14.46 -14.10 21.65
C ALA A 19 -13.74 -15.29 22.32
N ALA A 20 -13.32 -16.25 21.50
CA ALA A 20 -12.03 -16.90 21.66
C ALA A 20 -11.02 -16.22 20.74
N GLU A 21 -9.78 -16.04 21.21
CA GLU A 21 -8.69 -15.44 20.44
C GLU A 21 -8.60 -16.04 19.02
N PRO A 22 -8.57 -15.24 17.95
CA PRO A 22 -8.32 -15.80 16.63
C PRO A 22 -6.81 -16.02 16.48
N ALA A 23 -6.41 -17.27 16.67
CA ALA A 23 -5.26 -17.84 16.00
C ALA A 23 -5.49 -17.77 14.48
N ASP A 24 -4.44 -17.44 13.74
CA ASP A 24 -4.32 -17.58 12.28
C ASP A 24 -5.51 -17.16 11.40
N GLY A 25 -5.32 -16.03 10.70
CA GLY A 25 -5.64 -15.91 9.28
C GLY A 25 -7.07 -16.22 8.83
N THR A 26 -7.89 -15.17 8.73
CA THR A 26 -8.99 -15.13 7.76
C THR A 26 -9.11 -13.72 7.18
N ALA A 27 -8.34 -13.46 6.12
CA ALA A 27 -8.75 -12.49 5.11
C ALA A 27 -9.74 -13.20 4.19
N THR A 28 -11.04 -13.00 4.41
CA THR A 28 -12.07 -13.68 3.62
C THR A 28 -12.20 -13.01 2.25
N ILE A 29 -11.68 -13.71 1.24
CA ILE A 29 -11.93 -13.62 -0.21
C ILE A 29 -11.43 -12.34 -0.91
N GLY A 30 -10.33 -12.47 -1.66
CA GLY A 30 -9.92 -11.42 -2.58
C GLY A 30 -8.58 -11.54 -3.31
N ALA A 31 -7.81 -12.63 -3.23
CA ALA A 31 -6.69 -12.85 -4.15
C ALA A 31 -6.28 -14.33 -4.17
N GLN A 32 -6.41 -15.00 -5.31
CA GLN A 32 -5.44 -16.06 -5.61
C GLN A 32 -4.09 -15.38 -5.78
N ALA A 33 -3.17 -15.65 -4.86
CA ALA A 33 -1.76 -15.29 -5.01
C ALA A 33 -1.31 -15.77 -6.40
N GLN A 34 -0.95 -14.81 -7.27
CA GLN A 34 -0.41 -15.18 -8.56
C GLN A 34 1.07 -15.55 -8.40
N PRO A 35 1.53 -16.66 -9.00
CA PRO A 35 2.92 -17.10 -8.92
C PRO A 35 3.95 -16.10 -9.48
N GLN A 36 3.51 -14.99 -10.11
CA GLN A 36 4.33 -13.99 -10.80
C GLN A 36 4.05 -12.55 -10.31
N ASN A 37 3.78 -12.35 -9.03
CA ASN A 37 3.70 -10.99 -8.49
C ASN A 37 5.12 -10.41 -8.35
N LYS A 38 5.42 -9.33 -9.09
CA LYS A 38 6.74 -8.68 -9.05
C LYS A 38 7.19 -8.22 -7.67
N PHE A 39 6.27 -7.90 -6.74
CA PHE A 39 6.64 -7.66 -5.35
C PHE A 39 7.22 -8.92 -4.71
N HIS A 40 6.58 -10.08 -4.87
CA HIS A 40 7.09 -11.33 -4.29
C HIS A 40 8.49 -11.66 -4.84
N GLU A 41 8.72 -11.47 -6.15
CA GLU A 41 10.03 -11.65 -6.78
C GLU A 41 11.08 -10.68 -6.21
N PHE A 42 10.77 -9.37 -6.19
CA PHE A 42 11.66 -8.34 -5.66
C PHE A 42 12.01 -8.60 -4.19
N LEU A 43 11.02 -8.95 -3.37
CA LEU A 43 11.16 -9.18 -1.92
C LEU A 43 11.88 -10.49 -1.59
N THR A 44 11.87 -11.47 -2.51
CA THR A 44 12.66 -12.69 -2.37
C THR A 44 14.16 -12.38 -2.45
N ILE A 45 14.54 -11.45 -3.33
CA ILE A 45 15.94 -11.01 -3.54
C ILE A 45 16.35 -9.96 -2.49
N ASN A 46 15.45 -9.04 -2.17
CA ASN A 46 15.75 -7.85 -1.37
C ASN A 46 15.07 -7.94 0.01
N ARG A 47 15.75 -8.57 0.97
CA ARG A 47 15.22 -8.78 2.34
C ARG A 47 15.24 -7.54 3.22
N LYS A 48 16.08 -6.54 2.90
CA LYS A 48 16.11 -5.23 3.54
C LYS A 48 16.22 -4.16 2.47
N PHE A 49 15.47 -3.08 2.59
CA PHE A 49 15.47 -1.98 1.61
C PHE A 49 15.01 -0.67 2.25
N TRP A 50 15.37 0.43 1.62
CA TRP A 50 15.03 1.79 2.02
C TRP A 50 13.87 2.33 1.20
N LEU A 51 13.10 3.21 1.82
CA LEU A 51 12.09 4.02 1.13
C LEU A 51 12.66 5.41 0.85
N THR A 52 12.65 5.84 -0.40
CA THR A 52 13.20 7.14 -0.79
C THR A 52 12.22 7.93 -1.68
N GLU A 53 12.40 9.26 -1.66
CA GLU A 53 11.80 10.19 -2.62
C GLU A 53 12.88 10.67 -3.59
N GLY A 54 12.91 10.14 -4.80
CA GLY A 54 13.87 10.54 -5.82
C GLY A 54 15.29 10.04 -5.52
N GLY A 55 16.29 10.90 -5.75
CA GLY A 55 17.70 10.48 -5.83
C GLY A 55 18.42 10.25 -4.50
N ALA A 56 17.83 10.66 -3.36
CA ALA A 56 18.45 10.50 -2.05
C ALA A 56 17.44 9.91 -1.04
N PRO A 57 17.87 9.04 -0.12
CA PRO A 57 17.07 8.67 1.04
C PRO A 57 16.69 9.94 1.79
N ARG A 58 15.39 10.15 2.03
CA ARG A 58 14.90 11.30 2.79
C ARG A 58 15.53 11.26 4.19
N ASP A 59 15.72 12.43 4.80
CA ASP A 59 16.17 12.58 6.20
C ASP A 59 15.62 11.46 7.09
N ASN A 60 16.53 10.56 7.46
CA ASN A 60 16.47 9.59 8.54
C ASN A 60 15.47 8.41 8.40
N CYS A 61 16.04 7.23 8.18
CA CYS A 61 15.60 5.96 8.78
C CYS A 61 14.36 5.22 8.25
N THR A 62 13.71 5.59 7.15
CA THR A 62 12.59 4.73 6.66
C THR A 62 13.12 3.52 5.89
N TRP A 63 13.20 2.39 6.57
CA TRP A 63 13.62 1.11 6.01
C TRP A 63 12.59 0.02 6.29
N TYR A 64 12.61 -1.01 5.46
CA TYR A 64 11.81 -2.20 5.59
C TYR A 64 12.75 -3.40 5.70
N SER A 65 12.52 -4.26 6.67
CA SER A 65 13.20 -5.56 6.80
C SER A 65 12.15 -6.66 6.83
N ILE A 66 12.29 -7.65 5.96
CA ILE A 66 11.34 -8.74 5.83
C ILE A 66 11.55 -9.73 6.97
N THR A 67 10.52 -9.91 7.79
CA THR A 67 10.51 -10.87 8.90
C THR A 67 9.79 -12.17 8.57
N ASP A 68 8.85 -12.13 7.63
CA ASP A 68 8.12 -13.29 7.10
C ASP A 68 7.74 -13.03 5.64
N LEU A 69 7.88 -14.03 4.77
CA LEU A 69 7.52 -13.96 3.35
C LEU A 69 7.03 -15.33 2.92
N ASN A 70 5.77 -15.39 2.50
CA ASN A 70 5.14 -16.57 1.95
C ASN A 70 4.39 -16.21 0.65
N LYS A 71 3.72 -17.19 0.07
CA LYS A 71 3.00 -17.01 -1.20
C LYS A 71 1.88 -15.95 -1.14
N ASP A 72 1.28 -15.71 0.02
CA ASP A 72 0.05 -14.91 0.15
C ASP A 72 0.34 -13.53 0.78
N SER A 73 1.41 -13.40 1.56
CA SER A 73 1.71 -12.18 2.31
C SER A 73 3.19 -12.00 2.61
N VAL A 74 3.51 -10.79 3.04
CA VAL A 74 4.81 -10.38 3.54
C VAL A 74 4.64 -9.58 4.82
N LYS A 75 5.47 -9.89 5.82
CA LYS A 75 5.59 -9.15 7.07
C LYS A 75 6.91 -8.40 7.09
N TYR A 76 6.83 -7.13 7.45
CA TYR A 76 7.94 -6.23 7.60
C TYR A 76 8.11 -5.85 9.06
N GLU A 77 9.35 -5.64 9.46
CA GLU A 77 9.69 -4.60 10.41
C GLU A 77 9.93 -3.31 9.62
N VAL A 78 9.26 -2.24 10.02
CA VAL A 78 9.38 -0.91 9.40
C VAL A 78 10.10 -0.01 10.39
N GLY A 79 11.33 0.35 10.06
CA GLY A 79 12.07 1.37 10.78
C GLY A 79 11.65 2.77 10.33
N PHE A 80 11.63 3.72 11.25
CA PHE A 80 11.33 5.12 10.97
C PHE A 80 12.03 6.05 11.96
N TYR A 81 12.30 7.28 11.52
CA TYR A 81 12.84 8.29 12.41
C TYR A 81 11.75 8.90 13.29
N LEU A 82 12.02 8.96 14.60
CA LEU A 82 11.20 9.67 15.56
C LEU A 82 11.88 10.99 15.90
N LYS A 83 11.27 12.11 15.50
CA LYS A 83 11.78 13.45 15.81
C LYS A 83 12.02 13.60 17.32
N GLY A 84 13.26 13.92 17.70
CA GLY A 84 13.66 14.09 19.09
C GLY A 84 14.18 12.82 19.79
N LYS A 85 14.28 11.69 19.08
CA LYS A 85 14.99 10.50 19.57
C LYS A 85 16.31 10.32 18.79
N LEU A 86 17.34 9.86 19.51
CA LEU A 86 18.63 9.45 18.93
C LEU A 86 18.51 8.12 18.17
N GLU A 87 17.52 7.30 18.52
CA GLU A 87 17.30 5.97 17.96
C GLU A 87 16.07 5.94 17.05
N CYS A 88 16.16 5.16 15.97
CA CYS A 88 15.05 4.94 15.04
C CYS A 88 14.04 3.98 15.68
N GLY A 89 12.76 4.34 15.64
CA GLY A 89 11.68 3.45 16.10
C GLY A 89 11.39 2.39 15.05
N SER A 90 10.76 1.29 15.47
CA SER A 90 10.22 0.30 14.53
C SER A 90 8.82 -0.18 14.92
N TYR A 91 8.07 -0.64 13.93
CA TYR A 91 6.81 -1.34 14.12
C TYR A 91 6.69 -2.49 13.12
N SER A 92 5.85 -3.48 13.44
CA SER A 92 5.58 -4.57 12.51
C SER A 92 4.38 -4.26 11.62
N LYS A 93 4.49 -4.60 10.34
CA LYS A 93 3.46 -4.38 9.32
C LYS A 93 3.31 -5.62 8.45
N ARG A 94 2.09 -6.07 8.18
CA ARG A 94 1.82 -7.15 7.20
C ARG A 94 1.10 -6.56 5.99
N ARG A 95 1.48 -7.00 4.78
CA ARG A 95 0.78 -6.72 3.52
C ARG A 95 0.50 -8.03 2.79
N TYR A 96 -0.57 -8.04 2.01
CA TYR A 96 -1.02 -9.19 1.22
C TYR A 96 -0.73 -8.98 -0.26
N PHE A 97 -0.37 -10.04 -0.96
CA PHE A 97 -0.16 -9.99 -2.41
C PHE A 97 -1.50 -9.95 -3.14
N GLY A 98 -1.65 -8.98 -4.04
CA GLY A 98 -2.80 -8.86 -4.93
C GLY A 98 -2.46 -9.19 -6.39
N GLY A 99 -3.46 -9.08 -7.26
CA GLY A 99 -3.28 -9.18 -8.71
C GLY A 99 -2.55 -7.98 -9.31
N SER A 100 -2.00 -8.12 -10.51
CA SER A 100 -1.40 -7.00 -11.26
C SER A 100 -0.24 -6.30 -10.54
N ASN A 101 0.65 -7.08 -9.92
CA ASN A 101 1.83 -6.61 -9.19
C ASN A 101 1.50 -5.63 -8.07
N THR A 102 0.46 -5.95 -7.29
CA THR A 102 0.06 -5.13 -6.15
C THR A 102 0.34 -5.81 -4.81
N ILE A 103 0.47 -5.00 -3.78
CA ILE A 103 0.35 -5.40 -2.38
C ILE A 103 -0.58 -4.43 -1.67
N PHE A 104 -1.22 -4.88 -0.60
CA PHE A 104 -2.14 -4.05 0.16
C PHE A 104 -2.17 -4.40 1.65
N ASP A 105 -2.57 -3.42 2.46
CA ASP A 105 -2.97 -3.62 3.85
C ASP A 105 -4.29 -2.90 4.09
N VAL A 106 -5.12 -3.48 4.95
CA VAL A 106 -6.41 -2.92 5.36
C VAL A 106 -6.53 -3.13 6.85
N ALA A 107 -6.91 -2.07 7.57
CA ALA A 107 -7.30 -2.12 8.97
C ALA A 107 -8.74 -1.62 9.05
N ALA A 108 -9.68 -2.57 8.93
CA ALA A 108 -11.10 -2.30 8.81
C ALA A 108 -11.66 -1.60 10.05
N GLU A 109 -11.15 -1.95 11.23
CA GLU A 109 -11.49 -1.36 12.52
C GLU A 109 -11.17 0.15 12.61
N TYR A 110 -10.19 0.61 11.82
CA TYR A 110 -9.83 2.03 11.73
C TYR A 110 -10.33 2.68 10.44
N GLY A 111 -10.98 1.91 9.55
CA GLY A 111 -11.47 2.40 8.27
C GLY A 111 -10.34 2.88 7.35
N ILE A 112 -9.15 2.27 7.43
CA ILE A 112 -7.99 2.66 6.61
C ILE A 112 -7.50 1.50 5.76
N GLY A 113 -6.93 1.83 4.60
CA GLY A 113 -6.19 0.86 3.78
C GLY A 113 -5.15 1.53 2.92
N SER A 114 -4.11 0.79 2.57
CA SER A 114 -3.01 1.24 1.72
C SER A 114 -2.81 0.24 0.59
N PHE A 115 -2.81 0.73 -0.65
CA PHE A 115 -2.69 -0.08 -1.85
C PHE A 115 -1.48 0.36 -2.65
N LEU A 116 -0.63 -0.60 -2.99
CA LEU A 116 0.63 -0.35 -3.67
C LEU A 116 0.70 -1.15 -4.96
N ARG A 117 1.16 -0.53 -6.04
CA ARG A 117 1.40 -1.16 -7.34
C ARG A 117 2.83 -0.91 -7.77
N MET A 118 3.54 -1.98 -8.12
CA MET A 118 4.88 -1.87 -8.69
C MET A 118 4.80 -1.42 -10.14
N LEU A 119 5.41 -0.29 -10.44
CA LEU A 119 5.47 0.29 -11.80
C LEU A 119 6.71 -0.17 -12.56
N TYR A 120 7.81 -0.34 -11.83
CA TYR A 120 9.10 -0.71 -12.35
C TYR A 120 9.89 -1.44 -11.26
N SER A 121 10.73 -2.39 -11.66
CA SER A 121 11.69 -3.04 -10.77
C SER A 121 12.86 -3.58 -11.56
N ASN A 122 14.04 -3.49 -10.97
CA ASN A 122 15.21 -4.25 -11.33
C ASN A 122 15.69 -5.05 -10.10
N LYS A 123 16.94 -5.51 -10.10
CA LYS A 123 17.49 -6.30 -8.99
C LYS A 123 17.62 -5.52 -7.68
N THR A 124 17.91 -4.22 -7.74
CA THR A 124 18.30 -3.41 -6.58
C THR A 124 17.30 -2.31 -6.23
N CYS A 125 16.37 -1.98 -7.13
CA CYS A 125 15.37 -0.95 -6.87
C CYS A 125 14.01 -1.26 -7.53
N ALA A 126 12.97 -0.64 -6.99
CA ALA A 126 11.63 -0.66 -7.54
C ALA A 126 10.95 0.70 -7.39
N VAL A 127 10.13 1.08 -8.36
CA VAL A 127 9.27 2.28 -8.29
C VAL A 127 7.84 1.83 -8.04
N VAL A 128 7.23 2.41 -7.01
CA VAL A 128 5.93 1.99 -6.49
C VAL A 128 4.96 3.16 -6.50
N LYS A 129 3.73 2.92 -6.99
CA LYS A 129 2.57 3.80 -6.82
C LYS A 129 1.83 3.37 -5.56
N GLU A 130 1.62 4.26 -4.61
CA GLU A 130 0.83 4.04 -3.39
C GLU A 130 -0.43 4.89 -3.43
N VAL A 131 -1.54 4.34 -2.96
CA VAL A 131 -2.79 5.06 -2.72
C VAL A 131 -3.31 4.67 -1.36
N ASP A 132 -3.47 5.67 -0.50
CA ASP A 132 -4.11 5.48 0.81
C ASP A 132 -5.59 5.81 0.75
N TRP A 133 -6.35 5.00 1.46
CA TRP A 133 -7.79 5.07 1.62
C TRP A 133 -8.14 5.25 3.08
N LYS A 134 -9.08 6.15 3.35
CA LYS A 134 -9.60 6.41 4.70
C LYS A 134 -11.10 6.68 4.65
N GLN A 135 -11.84 6.07 5.55
CA GLN A 135 -13.22 6.46 5.83
C GLN A 135 -13.25 7.84 6.49
N ARG A 136 -14.21 8.67 6.08
CA ARG A 136 -14.36 10.04 6.58
C ARG A 136 -15.83 10.37 6.81
N ARG A 137 -16.05 11.30 7.75
CA ARG A 137 -17.36 11.92 8.00
C ARG A 137 -17.75 12.94 6.93
N GLU A 138 -16.75 13.55 6.28
CA GLU A 138 -16.94 14.64 5.33
C GLU A 138 -16.22 14.34 4.01
N ASN A 139 -16.86 14.70 2.90
CA ASN A 139 -16.30 14.65 1.55
C ASN A 139 -15.54 15.95 1.24
N LYS A 140 -14.31 16.10 1.77
CA LYS A 140 -13.46 17.26 1.44
C LYS A 140 -12.71 17.14 0.12
N LEU A 141 -12.73 15.98 -0.53
CA LEU A 141 -11.86 15.67 -1.68
C LEU A 141 -12.62 15.57 -3.01
N GLY A 142 -13.91 15.95 -3.05
CA GLY A 142 -14.77 15.81 -4.23
C GLY A 142 -15.25 14.37 -4.42
N ILE A 143 -16.40 14.20 -5.08
CA ILE A 143 -16.97 12.86 -5.32
C ILE A 143 -16.25 12.25 -6.54
N CYS A 144 -15.79 11.00 -6.41
CA CYS A 144 -15.27 10.25 -7.55
C CYS A 144 -16.41 10.01 -8.56
N GLU A 145 -16.11 10.00 -9.86
CA GLU A 145 -17.08 9.55 -10.85
C GLU A 145 -17.44 8.08 -10.54
N THR A 146 -18.71 7.85 -10.20
CA THR A 146 -19.25 6.51 -10.05
C THR A 146 -19.60 6.02 -11.44
N THR A 147 -18.79 5.12 -11.99
CA THR A 147 -19.27 4.30 -13.10
C THR A 147 -20.34 3.38 -12.52
N HIS A 148 -21.60 3.64 -12.87
CA HIS A 148 -22.75 2.87 -12.38
C HIS A 148 -22.48 1.35 -12.43
N GLY A 149 -22.53 0.69 -11.27
CA GLY A 149 -22.37 -0.76 -11.14
C GLY A 149 -20.94 -1.31 -11.21
N GLN A 150 -19.90 -0.47 -11.18
CA GLN A 150 -18.51 -0.92 -11.25
C GLN A 150 -17.76 -0.86 -9.91
N GLU A 151 -16.86 -1.84 -9.76
CA GLU A 151 -15.87 -1.98 -8.70
C GLU A 151 -15.11 -0.65 -8.45
N LEU A 152 -14.81 -0.36 -7.18
CA LEU A 152 -14.00 0.80 -6.84
C LEU A 152 -12.57 0.61 -7.39
N ASP A 153 -12.08 1.60 -8.15
CA ASP A 153 -10.67 1.60 -8.54
C ASP A 153 -9.82 1.79 -7.29
N ALA A 154 -8.96 0.83 -6.97
CA ALA A 154 -8.03 0.91 -5.86
C ALA A 154 -6.93 1.99 -6.06
N PHE A 155 -6.71 2.41 -7.32
CA PHE A 155 -5.62 3.29 -7.73
C PHE A 155 -6.07 4.55 -8.48
N PRO A 156 -7.04 5.33 -7.96
CA PRO A 156 -7.53 6.54 -8.60
C PRO A 156 -6.38 7.50 -8.86
N ASN A 157 -6.45 8.23 -9.97
CA ASN A 157 -5.39 9.14 -10.39
C ASN A 157 -5.43 10.50 -9.70
N LYS A 158 -6.53 10.82 -8.99
CA LYS A 158 -6.73 12.05 -8.22
C LYS A 158 -7.37 11.72 -6.87
N PRO A 159 -7.14 12.54 -5.82
CA PRO A 159 -7.87 12.42 -4.57
C PRO A 159 -9.37 12.54 -4.84
N CYS A 160 -10.18 11.66 -4.24
CA CYS A 160 -11.62 11.70 -4.37
C CYS A 160 -12.29 10.83 -3.29
N CYS A 161 -13.61 10.95 -3.14
CA CYS A 161 -14.42 10.18 -2.20
C CYS A 161 -15.58 9.46 -2.89
N TYR A 162 -15.86 8.23 -2.45
CA TYR A 162 -17.08 7.49 -2.76
C TYR A 162 -18.04 7.58 -1.59
N ALA A 163 -19.33 7.75 -1.86
CA ALA A 163 -20.35 7.63 -0.83
C ALA A 163 -20.37 6.18 -0.30
N ASN A 164 -20.43 6.07 1.02
CA ASN A 164 -20.59 4.81 1.71
C ASN A 164 -22.05 4.70 2.19
N GLU A 165 -22.77 3.73 1.64
CA GLU A 165 -24.15 3.44 2.05
C GLU A 165 -24.21 2.56 3.32
N THR A 166 -23.06 2.03 3.79
CA THR A 166 -23.02 1.20 5.00
C THR A 166 -23.01 2.07 6.26
N LYS A 167 -23.85 1.70 7.23
CA LYS A 167 -24.21 2.55 8.39
C LYS A 167 -23.10 2.73 9.44
N HIS A 168 -21.97 2.02 9.35
CA HIS A 168 -21.17 1.75 10.55
C HIS A 168 -19.92 2.61 10.78
N LEU A 169 -19.31 3.25 9.78
CA LEU A 169 -17.98 3.88 10.02
C LEU A 169 -17.73 5.23 9.31
N GLY A 170 -18.73 5.78 8.64
CA GLY A 170 -18.67 7.10 8.01
C GLY A 170 -19.25 7.08 6.60
N PRO A 171 -19.95 8.15 6.16
CA PRO A 171 -20.65 8.20 4.89
C PRO A 171 -19.74 8.28 3.66
N TYR A 172 -18.42 8.31 3.81
CA TYR A 172 -17.50 8.41 2.66
C TYR A 172 -16.24 7.55 2.83
N TYR A 173 -15.83 6.89 1.74
CA TYR A 173 -14.49 6.31 1.57
C TYR A 173 -13.67 7.23 0.67
N CYS A 174 -12.58 7.77 1.19
CA CYS A 174 -11.79 8.77 0.49
C CYS A 174 -10.37 8.29 0.21
N SER A 175 -9.95 8.45 -1.04
CA SER A 175 -8.57 8.26 -1.48
C SER A 175 -7.77 9.57 -1.37
N SER A 176 -6.52 9.48 -0.96
CA SER A 176 -5.56 10.59 -1.01
C SER A 176 -5.00 10.88 -2.41
N GLY A 177 -5.38 10.12 -3.43
CA GLY A 177 -4.71 10.10 -4.72
C GLY A 177 -3.33 9.42 -4.65
N PRO A 178 -2.62 9.34 -5.79
CA PRO A 178 -1.41 8.56 -5.88
C PRO A 178 -0.18 9.31 -5.38
N THR A 179 0.60 8.63 -4.54
CA THR A 179 1.98 8.97 -4.21
C THR A 179 2.91 7.98 -4.88
N TYR A 180 4.15 8.40 -5.14
CA TYR A 180 5.17 7.55 -5.76
C TYR A 180 6.38 7.47 -4.86
N TRP A 181 6.98 6.29 -4.81
CA TRP A 181 8.14 6.00 -3.96
C TRP A 181 9.13 5.10 -4.68
N ILE A 182 10.38 5.14 -4.23
CA ILE A 182 11.41 4.21 -4.66
C ILE A 182 11.75 3.29 -3.48
N TYR A 183 11.72 1.98 -3.72
CA TYR A 183 12.26 0.96 -2.82
C TYR A 183 13.68 0.66 -3.29
N PHE A 184 14.68 0.80 -2.43
CA PHE A 184 16.07 0.69 -2.82
C PHE A 184 16.85 -0.21 -1.86
N ASN A 185 17.46 -1.27 -2.38
CA ASN A 185 18.37 -2.16 -1.66
C ASN A 185 19.82 -1.75 -1.91
N GLY A 186 20.19 -0.59 -1.38
CA GLY A 186 21.58 -0.13 -1.26
C GLY A 186 21.87 0.33 0.16
N GLY A 187 23.11 0.74 0.39
CA GLY A 187 23.52 1.45 1.59
C GLY A 187 22.80 2.80 1.71
N PHE A 188 22.78 3.34 2.93
CA PHE A 188 22.20 4.67 3.18
C PHE A 188 22.92 5.80 2.42
N GLU A 189 24.21 5.61 2.13
CA GLU A 189 25.03 6.56 1.37
C GLU A 189 25.04 6.29 -0.14
N ASP A 190 24.39 5.22 -0.59
CA ASP A 190 24.38 4.84 -2.00
C ASP A 190 23.36 5.68 -2.78
N ASN A 191 23.73 6.00 -4.02
CA ASN A 191 22.82 6.65 -4.95
C ASN A 191 21.79 5.65 -5.48
N VAL A 192 20.54 6.09 -5.57
CA VAL A 192 19.49 5.33 -6.24
C VAL A 192 19.88 5.13 -7.72
N PRO A 193 19.75 3.90 -8.27
CA PRO A 193 19.98 3.62 -9.68
C PRO A 193 19.24 4.61 -10.61
N SER A 194 19.93 5.08 -11.64
CA SER A 194 19.42 6.15 -12.51
C SER A 194 18.13 5.78 -13.21
N ASP A 195 17.97 4.51 -13.59
CA ASP A 195 16.76 3.96 -14.21
C ASP A 195 15.52 4.07 -13.29
N CYS A 196 15.64 3.72 -12.01
CA CYS A 196 14.57 3.92 -11.03
C CYS A 196 14.28 5.39 -10.80
N LYS A 197 15.31 6.24 -10.75
CA LYS A 197 15.14 7.68 -10.57
C LYS A 197 14.39 8.30 -11.76
N GLU A 198 14.77 7.94 -12.99
CA GLU A 198 14.11 8.41 -14.21
C GLU A 198 12.63 8.02 -14.25
N VAL A 199 12.31 6.76 -13.96
CA VAL A 199 10.92 6.30 -13.91
C VAL A 199 10.14 7.03 -12.81
N TYR A 200 10.73 7.26 -11.64
CA TYR A 200 10.11 8.02 -10.57
C TYR A 200 9.84 9.49 -10.97
N ASP A 201 10.82 10.17 -11.55
CA ASP A 201 10.71 11.57 -11.96
C ASP A 201 9.61 11.77 -13.02
N GLN A 202 9.50 10.83 -13.96
CA GLN A 202 8.42 10.81 -14.98
C GLN A 202 7.01 10.68 -14.38
N ARG A 203 6.88 10.12 -13.18
CA ARG A 203 5.58 9.87 -12.52
C ARG A 203 5.21 10.93 -11.50
N LYS A 204 6.18 11.47 -10.76
CA LYS A 204 5.95 12.50 -9.74
C LYS A 204 5.64 13.87 -10.33
N SER A 205 6.16 14.16 -11.52
CA SER A 205 5.87 15.38 -12.27
C SER A 205 4.93 15.05 -13.42
N PRO A 206 3.60 15.03 -13.23
CA PRO A 206 2.72 15.03 -14.39
C PRO A 206 3.05 16.29 -15.19
N LYS A 207 3.56 16.12 -16.42
CA LYS A 207 3.69 17.24 -17.34
C LYS A 207 2.31 17.89 -17.42
N GLN A 208 2.23 19.15 -17.01
CA GLN A 208 1.11 19.99 -17.35
C GLN A 208 1.21 20.20 -18.87
N ASP A 209 0.47 19.39 -19.62
CA ASP A 209 0.11 19.70 -21.00
C ASP A 209 -1.20 20.49 -20.98
#